data_AF-A0A524H1H7-F1
#
_entry.id   AF-A0A524H1H7-F1
#
_cell.length_a   1.000
_cell.length_b   1.000
_cell.length_c   1.000
_cell.angle_alpha   90.00
_cell.angle_beta   90.00
_cell.angle_gamma   90.00
#
_symmetry.space_group_name_H-M   'P 1'
#
loop_
_entity.id
_entity.type
_entity.pdbx_description
1 polymer ?
#
loop_
_entity_poly.entity_id
_entity_poly.type
_entity_poly.pdbx_seq_one_letter_code
_entity_poly.pdbx_strand_id
1 'polypeptide(L)'
;MNRSESVQKQEFLSGARDTFPLLLGALPFGLIYGAVAATSGVSTLAAVAMSAFVFAGASQFIAVGLVAAQTPVAIIVLTTFIVNLRHMLYSA
;
A
#
# COMPACT_ATOMS: atom_id res chain seq x y z
N MET A 1 27.61 -26.69 -7.80
CA MET A 1 26.31 -26.08 -7.46
C MET A 1 26.22 -26.06 -5.95
N ASN A 2 26.41 -24.88 -5.35
CA ASN A 2 26.73 -24.75 -3.93
C ASN A 2 25.50 -25.02 -3.07
N ARG A 3 25.63 -25.84 -2.02
CA ARG A 3 24.57 -26.17 -1.06
C ARG A 3 23.88 -24.93 -0.45
N SER A 4 24.59 -23.80 -0.41
CA SER A 4 24.07 -22.48 0.01
C SER A 4 23.05 -21.89 -0.97
N GLU A 5 23.26 -22.02 -2.29
CA GLU A 5 22.31 -21.52 -3.31
C GLU A 5 20.99 -22.31 -3.31
N SER A 6 21.05 -23.63 -3.07
CA SER A 6 19.85 -24.47 -2.97
C SER A 6 19.01 -24.12 -1.74
N VAL A 7 19.66 -23.80 -0.62
CA VAL A 7 18.97 -23.39 0.63
C VAL A 7 18.29 -22.03 0.44
N GLN A 8 18.98 -21.04 -0.14
CA GLN A 8 18.38 -19.72 -0.40
C GLN A 8 17.14 -19.77 -1.31
N LYS A 9 17.17 -20.61 -2.35
CA LYS A 9 16.01 -20.81 -3.24
C LYS A 9 14.84 -21.49 -2.50
N GLN A 10 15.12 -22.44 -1.63
CA GLN A 10 14.10 -23.11 -0.83
C GLN A 10 13.44 -22.15 0.16
N GLU A 11 14.21 -21.33 0.87
CA GLU A 11 13.68 -20.32 1.79
C GLU A 11 12.82 -19.26 1.08
N PHE A 12 13.25 -18.78 -0.10
CA PHE A 12 12.46 -17.84 -0.90
C PHE A 12 11.12 -18.46 -1.35
N LEU A 13 11.15 -19.71 -1.83
CA LEU A 13 9.94 -20.41 -2.26
C LEU A 13 9.00 -20.69 -1.07
N SER A 14 9.54 -21.00 0.10
CA SER A 14 8.74 -21.16 1.32
C SER A 14 8.05 -19.84 1.68
N GLY A 15 8.80 -18.73 1.76
CA GLY A 15 8.23 -17.42 2.08
C GLY A 15 7.18 -16.96 1.06
N ALA A 16 7.40 -17.24 -0.24
CA ALA A 16 6.41 -16.96 -1.28
C ALA A 16 5.12 -17.78 -1.08
N ARG A 17 5.24 -19.07 -0.74
CA ARG A 17 4.10 -19.95 -0.46
C ARG A 17 3.33 -19.51 0.78
N ASP A 18 4.04 -19.09 1.83
CA ASP A 18 3.44 -18.65 3.10
C ASP A 18 2.73 -17.29 2.95
N THR A 19 3.24 -16.43 2.07
CA THR A 19 2.64 -15.11 1.79
C THR A 19 1.44 -15.20 0.83
N PHE A 20 1.39 -16.21 -0.05
CA PHE A 20 0.36 -16.32 -1.08
C PHE A 20 -1.10 -16.25 -0.55
N PRO A 21 -1.48 -16.95 0.54
CA PRO A 21 -2.82 -16.81 1.12
C PRO A 21 -3.14 -15.39 1.61
N LEU A 22 -2.15 -14.67 2.13
CA LEU A 22 -2.32 -13.28 2.56
C LEU A 22 -2.62 -12.35 1.37
N LEU A 23 -1.98 -12.60 0.22
CA LEU A 23 -2.20 -11.82 -1.00
C LEU A 23 -3.64 -11.97 -1.52
N LEU A 24 -4.25 -13.14 -1.39
CA LEU A 24 -5.66 -13.32 -1.75
C LEU A 24 -6.60 -12.44 -0.91
N GLY A 25 -6.27 -12.23 0.37
CA GLY A 25 -6.99 -11.30 1.23
C GLY A 25 -6.73 -9.83 0.89
N ALA A 26 -5.52 -9.49 0.45
CA ALA A 26 -5.13 -8.13 0.09
C ALA A 26 -5.59 -7.69 -1.32
N LEU A 27 -5.76 -8.65 -2.24
CA LEU A 27 -6.07 -8.40 -3.65
C LEU A 27 -7.33 -7.53 -3.85
N PRO A 28 -8.47 -7.78 -3.17
CA PRO A 28 -9.65 -6.92 -3.29
C PRO A 28 -9.37 -5.46 -2.94
N PHE A 29 -8.56 -5.20 -1.91
CA PHE A 29 -8.22 -3.82 -1.51
C PHE A 29 -7.42 -3.11 -2.60
N GLY A 30 -6.46 -3.80 -3.23
CA GLY A 30 -5.70 -3.27 -4.35
C GLY A 30 -6.58 -2.93 -5.56
N LEU A 31 -7.55 -3.80 -5.88
CA LEU A 31 -8.51 -3.56 -6.95
C LEU A 31 -9.42 -2.34 -6.66
N ILE A 32 -9.95 -2.24 -5.43
CA ILE A 32 -10.80 -1.11 -5.03
C ILE A 32 -9.99 0.18 -5.09
N TYR A 33 -8.78 0.20 -4.54
CA TYR A 33 -7.89 1.36 -4.62
C TYR A 33 -7.62 1.75 -6.08
N GLY A 34 -7.26 0.80 -6.94
CA GLY A 34 -7.01 1.06 -8.36
C GLY A 34 -8.24 1.65 -9.07
N ALA A 35 -9.43 1.12 -8.80
CA ALA A 35 -10.67 1.62 -9.39
C ALA A 35 -11.00 3.05 -8.95
N VAL A 36 -10.81 3.37 -7.66
CA VAL A 36 -11.02 4.72 -7.11
C VAL A 36 -9.94 5.69 -7.61
N ALA A 37 -8.67 5.27 -7.66
CA ALA A 37 -7.58 6.08 -8.14
C ALA A 37 -7.77 6.46 -9.63
N ALA A 38 -8.28 5.55 -10.45
CA ALA A 38 -8.50 5.77 -11.88
C ALA A 38 -9.47 6.94 -12.19
N THR A 39 -10.38 7.29 -11.26
CA THR A 39 -11.37 8.36 -11.45
C THR A 39 -11.10 9.61 -10.59
N SER A 40 -10.00 9.61 -9.82
CA SER A 40 -9.71 10.64 -8.82
C SER A 40 -8.93 11.86 -9.31
N GLY A 41 -8.43 11.82 -10.54
CA GLY A 41 -7.51 12.84 -11.06
C GLY A 41 -6.04 12.68 -10.63
N VAL A 42 -5.71 11.66 -9.81
CA VAL A 42 -4.31 11.28 -9.54
C VAL A 42 -3.69 10.66 -10.80
N SER A 43 -2.43 11.02 -11.12
CA SER A 43 -1.72 10.39 -12.23
C SER A 43 -1.49 8.90 -11.98
N THR A 44 -1.48 8.09 -13.04
CA THR A 44 -1.22 6.64 -12.93
C THR A 44 0.09 6.35 -12.21
N LEU A 45 1.14 7.14 -12.47
CA LEU A 45 2.43 7.00 -11.80
C LEU A 45 2.33 7.26 -10.30
N ALA A 46 1.61 8.31 -9.90
CA ALA A 46 1.40 8.60 -8.48
C ALA A 46 0.54 7.53 -7.79
N ALA A 47 -0.48 6.99 -8.48
CA ALA A 47 -1.30 5.90 -7.96
C ALA A 47 -0.46 4.64 -7.70
N VAL A 48 0.41 4.27 -8.64
CA VAL A 48 1.35 3.13 -8.50
C VAL A 48 2.41 3.41 -7.44
N ALA A 49 2.96 4.63 -7.39
CA ALA A 49 3.93 5.03 -6.38
C ALA A 49 3.35 4.92 -4.96
N MET A 50 2.07 5.30 -4.77
CA MET A 50 1.39 5.07 -3.50
C MET A 50 1.33 3.59 -3.14
N SER A 51 1.05 2.68 -4.08
CA SER A 51 1.09 1.23 -3.81
C SER A 51 2.48 0.70 -3.47
N ALA A 52 3.53 1.29 -4.05
CA ALA A 52 4.91 0.87 -3.81
C ALA A 52 5.50 1.40 -2.49
N PHE A 53 5.15 2.62 -2.09
CA PHE A 53 5.80 3.32 -0.99
C PHE A 53 4.90 3.53 0.24
N VAL A 54 3.57 3.52 0.08
CA VAL A 54 2.62 3.80 1.18
C VAL A 54 2.01 2.50 1.69
N PHE A 55 2.58 1.96 2.76
CA PHE A 55 2.07 0.75 3.43
C PHE A 55 0.81 0.98 4.28
N ALA A 56 0.39 2.24 4.43
CA ALA A 56 -0.82 2.61 5.15
C ALA A 56 -2.03 2.68 4.19
N GLY A 57 -2.70 1.54 3.97
CA GLY A 57 -3.82 1.43 3.02
C GLY A 57 -4.92 2.50 3.21
N ALA A 58 -5.34 2.77 4.45
CA ALA A 58 -6.32 3.82 4.73
C ALA A 58 -5.89 5.21 4.22
N SER A 59 -4.59 5.52 4.27
CA SER A 59 -4.06 6.80 3.80
C SER A 59 -4.12 6.93 2.29
N GLN A 60 -3.98 5.82 1.55
CA GLN A 60 -4.13 5.81 0.11
C GLN A 60 -5.55 6.20 -0.31
N PHE A 61 -6.57 5.60 0.33
CA PHE A 61 -7.98 5.94 0.07
C PHE A 61 -8.32 7.38 0.44
N ILE A 62 -7.86 7.85 1.61
CA ILE A 62 -8.07 9.24 2.05
C ILE A 62 -7.42 10.22 1.07
N ALA A 63 -6.15 9.98 0.71
CA ALA A 63 -5.42 10.88 -0.17
C ALA A 63 -6.09 10.98 -1.55
N VAL A 64 -6.44 9.83 -2.15
CA VAL A 64 -7.13 9.79 -3.45
C VAL A 64 -8.48 10.50 -3.38
N GLY A 65 -9.27 10.30 -2.32
CA GLY A 65 -10.54 11.01 -2.13
C GLY A 65 -10.36 12.52 -1.99
N LEU A 66 -9.35 12.97 -1.25
CA LEU A 66 -9.07 14.40 -1.08
C LEU A 66 -8.51 15.06 -2.35
N VAL A 67 -7.71 14.32 -3.16
CA VAL A 67 -7.28 14.81 -4.47
C VAL A 67 -8.48 14.96 -5.41
N ALA A 68 -9.40 13.99 -5.43
CA ALA A 68 -10.64 14.08 -6.21
C ALA A 68 -11.50 15.29 -5.80
N ALA A 69 -11.50 15.63 -4.51
CA ALA A 69 -12.14 16.81 -3.96
C ALA A 69 -11.34 18.12 -4.16
N GLN A 70 -10.25 18.10 -4.92
CA GLN A 70 -9.38 19.26 -5.19
C GLN A 70 -8.86 19.95 -3.91
N THR A 71 -8.62 19.15 -2.88
CA THR A 71 -8.17 19.65 -1.58
C THR A 71 -6.72 20.14 -1.67
N PRO A 72 -6.36 21.26 -0.99
CA PRO A 72 -4.97 21.71 -0.94
C PRO A 72 -4.01 20.64 -0.41
N VAL A 73 -2.86 20.47 -1.05
CA VAL A 73 -1.88 19.41 -0.74
C VAL A 73 -1.47 19.41 0.75
N ALA A 74 -1.33 20.58 1.36
CA ALA A 74 -1.00 20.70 2.79
C ALA A 74 -2.02 20.00 3.70
N ILE A 75 -3.31 20.07 3.35
CA ILE A 75 -4.39 19.42 4.10
C ILE A 75 -4.38 17.91 3.88
N ILE A 76 -4.07 17.45 2.66
CA ILE A 76 -3.92 16.02 2.37
C ILE A 76 -2.79 15.42 3.22
N VAL A 77 -1.64 16.09 3.24
CA VAL A 77 -0.48 15.69 4.05
C VAL A 77 -0.84 15.69 5.54
N LEU A 78 -1.45 16.75 6.04
CA LEU A 78 -1.82 16.85 7.46
C LEU A 78 -2.83 15.76 7.85
N THR A 79 -3.85 15.53 7.02
CA THR A 79 -4.90 14.54 7.30
C THR A 79 -4.34 13.12 7.32
N THR A 80 -3.55 12.76 6.31
CA THR A 80 -2.90 11.45 6.26
C THR A 80 -1.89 11.28 7.39
N PHE A 81 -1.14 12.32 7.75
CA PHE A 81 -0.23 12.31 8.91
C PHE A 81 -0.99 12.02 10.21
N ILE A 82 -2.04 12.79 10.51
CA ILE A 82 -2.86 12.63 11.73
C ILE A 82 -3.45 11.22 11.82
N VAL A 83 -4.02 10.70 10.73
CA VAL A 83 -4.61 9.36 10.71
C VAL A 83 -3.55 8.27 10.95
N ASN A 84 -2.32 8.47 10.47
CA ASN A 84 -1.22 7.54 10.70
C ASN A 84 -0.64 7.59 12.12
N LEU A 85 -0.95 8.62 12.93
CA LEU A 85 -0.55 8.63 14.35
C LEU A 85 -1.08 7.40 15.12
N ARG A 86 -2.11 6.70 14.60
CA ARG A 86 -2.52 5.39 15.11
C ARG A 86 -1.37 4.39 15.24
N HIS A 87 -0.36 4.47 14.37
CA HIS A 87 0.81 3.58 14.43
C HIS A 87 1.65 3.82 15.70
N MET A 88 1.67 5.06 16.21
CA MET A 88 2.30 5.34 17.51
C MET A 88 1.51 4.69 18.65
N LEU A 89 0.19 4.70 18.56
CA LEU A 89 -0.69 4.06 19.55
C LEU A 89 -0.58 2.53 19.56
N TYR A 90 -0.31 1.91 18.40
CA TYR A 90 -0.08 0.46 18.31
C TYR A 90 1.34 0.02 18.74
N SER A 91 2.25 0.98 18.98
CA SER A 91 3.64 0.69 19.36
C SER A 91 3.88 0.58 20.87
N ALA A 92 2.86 0.88 21.68
CA ALA A 92 2.85 0.77 23.14
C ALA A 92 2.09 -0.49 23.58
#